data_AF-A0A831M8L7-F1
#
_entry.id   AF-A0A831M8L7-F1
#
_cell.length_a   1.000
_cell.length_b   1.000
_cell.length_c   1.000
_cell.angle_alpha   90.00
_cell.angle_beta   90.00
_cell.angle_gamma   90.00
#
_symmetry.space_group_name_H-M   'P 1'
#
loop_
_entity.id
_entity.type
_entity.pdbx_description
1 polymer ?
#
loop_
_entity_poly.entity_id
_entity_poly.type
_entity_poly.pdbx_seq_one_letter_code
_entity_poly.pdbx_strand_id
1 'polypeptide(L)'
;LLVVRGDAGLAAIDPGGIEVMRATTAQFAEVLRSANHTLKRALTDPKLFSGIGNAYSDEILHHARLSPLHLTQKLTGSEIERLHASILTVMNDWMTRLRAEAANGFPEGVTAFRDGMAVHGRFGKPCPVCAAPIQRIRYATNECNYCARCQTGGRVLADRALSRLLGPDFPRSIEAWED
;
A
#
# COMPACT_ATOMS: atom_id res chain seq x y z
N LEU A 1 6.33 17.70 -16.51
CA LEU A 1 6.12 18.44 -15.23
C LEU A 1 4.97 19.42 -15.48
N LEU A 2 3.92 19.42 -14.65
CA LEU A 2 2.84 20.41 -14.73
C LEU A 2 3.11 21.49 -13.68
N VAL A 3 3.20 22.75 -14.10
CA VAL A 3 3.41 23.90 -13.21
C VAL A 3 2.16 24.78 -13.31
N VAL A 4 1.53 25.04 -12.17
CA VAL A 4 0.31 25.86 -12.08
C VAL A 4 0.59 27.16 -11.32
N ARG A 5 -0.23 28.18 -11.54
CA ARG A 5 -0.09 29.50 -10.90
C ARG A 5 -1.29 29.79 -10.01
N GLY A 6 -1.01 30.13 -8.74
CA GLY A 6 -2.01 30.53 -7.75
C GLY A 6 -2.97 29.42 -7.32
N ASP A 7 -3.79 29.72 -6.32
CA ASP A 7 -4.68 28.73 -5.68
C ASP A 7 -5.73 28.18 -6.64
N ALA A 8 -6.25 29.00 -7.56
CA ALA A 8 -7.21 28.55 -8.57
C ALA A 8 -6.60 27.52 -9.54
N GLY A 9 -5.34 27.72 -9.94
CA GLY A 9 -4.62 26.76 -10.78
C GLY A 9 -4.31 25.45 -10.04
N LEU A 10 -4.02 25.53 -8.74
CA LEU A 10 -3.83 24.36 -7.89
C LEU A 10 -5.14 23.58 -7.69
N ALA A 11 -6.24 24.27 -7.40
CA ALA A 11 -7.56 23.65 -7.24
C ALA A 11 -8.03 22.95 -8.53
N ALA A 12 -7.69 23.49 -9.70
CA ALA A 12 -8.05 22.89 -10.99
C ALA A 12 -7.39 21.52 -11.26
N ILE A 13 -6.30 21.20 -10.57
CA ILE A 13 -5.59 19.91 -10.71
C ILE A 13 -5.79 18.98 -9.52
N ASP A 14 -6.56 19.41 -8.51
CA ASP A 14 -6.89 18.60 -7.35
C ASP A 14 -7.82 17.44 -7.75
N PRO A 15 -7.39 16.18 -7.57
CA PRO A 15 -8.23 15.02 -7.86
C PRO A 15 -9.46 14.90 -6.94
N GLY A 16 -9.49 15.62 -5.80
CA GLY A 16 -10.63 15.70 -4.88
C GLY A 16 -10.70 14.59 -3.83
N GLY A 17 -9.65 13.78 -3.67
CA GLY A 17 -9.55 12.78 -2.61
C GLY A 17 -9.41 13.42 -1.23
N ILE A 18 -9.89 12.74 -0.19
CA ILE A 18 -9.83 13.28 1.17
C ILE A 18 -8.40 13.25 1.72
N GLU A 19 -8.08 14.21 2.60
CA GLU A 19 -6.84 14.18 3.37
C GLU A 19 -6.94 13.22 4.55
N VAL A 20 -6.47 11.99 4.33
CA VAL A 20 -6.64 10.88 5.28
C VAL A 20 -6.02 11.17 6.65
N MET A 21 -4.91 11.92 6.69
CA MET A 21 -4.24 12.30 7.94
C MET A 21 -5.07 13.24 8.82
N ARG A 22 -6.11 13.89 8.26
CA ARG A 22 -7.01 14.81 8.97
C ARG A 22 -8.44 14.27 9.06
N ALA A 23 -8.73 13.17 8.38
CA ALA A 23 -10.06 12.58 8.36
C ALA A 23 -10.34 11.81 9.65
N THR A 24 -11.61 11.78 10.04
CA THR A 24 -12.08 10.83 11.06
C THR A 24 -12.19 9.43 10.45
N THR A 25 -12.18 8.39 11.29
CA THR A 25 -12.40 7.01 10.83
C THR A 25 -13.75 6.86 10.11
N ALA A 26 -14.77 7.61 10.51
CA ALA A 26 -16.09 7.58 9.84
C ALA A 26 -16.03 8.14 8.42
N GLN A 27 -15.38 9.30 8.21
CA GLN A 27 -15.18 9.89 6.87
C GLN A 27 -14.32 8.98 5.99
N PHE A 28 -13.26 8.40 6.56
CA PHE A 28 -12.44 7.41 5.85
C PHE A 28 -13.28 6.19 5.43
N ALA A 29 -14.11 5.65 6.32
CA ALA A 29 -14.97 4.50 6.04
C ALA A 29 -15.98 4.78 4.91
N GLU A 30 -16.59 5.97 4.92
CA GLU A 30 -17.55 6.42 3.92
C GLU A 30 -16.90 6.45 2.52
N VAL A 31 -15.76 7.13 2.39
CA VAL A 31 -15.02 7.20 1.12
C VAL A 31 -14.51 5.84 0.69
N LEU A 32 -13.96 5.04 1.60
CA LEU A 32 -13.45 3.70 1.29
C LEU A 32 -14.56 2.78 0.72
N ARG A 33 -15.78 2.89 1.23
CA ARG A 33 -16.92 2.05 0.82
C ARG A 33 -17.68 2.59 -0.40
N SER A 34 -17.40 3.82 -0.84
CA SER A 34 -18.09 4.47 -1.97
C SER A 34 -18.02 3.68 -3.29
N ALA A 35 -16.97 2.87 -3.47
CA ALA A 35 -16.81 1.99 -4.62
C ALA A 35 -16.22 0.63 -4.20
N ASN A 36 -16.53 -0.42 -4.96
CA ASN A 36 -15.99 -1.76 -4.72
C ASN A 36 -14.68 -1.98 -5.47
N HIS A 37 -13.56 -1.86 -4.77
CA HIS A 37 -12.22 -2.02 -5.32
C HIS A 37 -11.38 -2.93 -4.42
N THR A 38 -10.25 -3.42 -4.94
CA THR A 38 -9.23 -4.00 -4.07
C THR A 38 -8.67 -2.90 -3.17
N LEU A 39 -8.30 -3.24 -1.94
CA LEU A 39 -7.74 -2.29 -0.99
C LEU A 39 -6.53 -1.55 -1.54
N LYS A 40 -5.61 -2.27 -2.20
CA LYS A 40 -4.44 -1.65 -2.83
C LYS A 40 -4.84 -0.59 -3.85
N ARG A 41 -5.81 -0.89 -4.72
CA ARG A 41 -6.30 0.04 -5.74
C ARG A 41 -6.96 1.27 -5.10
N ALA A 42 -7.84 1.05 -4.14
CA ALA A 42 -8.56 2.12 -3.47
C ALA A 42 -7.60 3.09 -2.77
N LEU A 43 -6.61 2.56 -2.03
CA LEU A 43 -5.61 3.36 -1.33
C LEU A 43 -4.74 4.20 -2.28
N THR A 44 -4.44 3.70 -3.49
CA THR A 44 -3.61 4.43 -4.46
C THR A 44 -4.41 5.33 -5.41
N ASP A 45 -5.74 5.41 -5.26
CA ASP A 45 -6.57 6.27 -6.10
C ASP A 45 -6.61 7.68 -5.52
N PRO A 46 -5.98 8.68 -6.18
CA PRO A 46 -5.92 10.04 -5.64
C PRO A 46 -7.30 10.72 -5.62
N LYS A 47 -8.30 10.18 -6.33
CA LYS A 47 -9.70 10.66 -6.25
C LYS A 47 -10.40 10.21 -4.97
N LEU A 48 -9.87 9.20 -4.30
CA LEU A 48 -10.40 8.72 -3.01
C LEU A 48 -9.55 9.26 -1.87
N PHE A 49 -8.23 9.07 -1.95
CA PHE A 49 -7.31 9.40 -0.86
C PHE A 49 -6.08 10.14 -1.38
N SER A 50 -5.86 11.33 -0.84
CA SER A 50 -4.66 12.11 -1.13
C SER A 50 -3.45 11.53 -0.37
N GLY A 51 -2.26 11.61 -1.00
CA GLY A 51 -0.97 11.34 -0.37
C GLY A 51 -0.54 9.86 -0.28
N ILE A 52 -1.38 8.89 -0.63
CA ILE A 52 -1.01 7.46 -0.55
C ILE A 52 -0.55 6.91 -1.90
N GLY A 53 0.76 6.69 -2.02
CA GLY A 53 1.39 6.14 -3.22
C GLY A 53 1.52 4.61 -3.22
N ASN A 54 2.15 4.07 -4.27
CA ASN A 54 2.37 2.62 -4.41
C ASN A 54 3.22 2.04 -3.27
N ALA A 55 4.32 2.71 -2.87
CA ALA A 55 5.16 2.22 -1.80
C ALA A 55 4.41 2.15 -0.46
N TYR A 56 3.84 3.28 -0.04
CA TYR A 56 3.17 3.38 1.26
C TYR A 56 1.92 2.50 1.36
N SER A 57 1.18 2.28 0.28
CA SER A 57 0.04 1.36 0.33
C SER A 57 0.45 -0.09 0.60
N ASP A 58 1.63 -0.56 0.14
CA ASP A 58 2.14 -1.89 0.54
C ASP A 58 2.45 -1.93 2.04
N GLU A 59 3.17 -0.92 2.54
CA GLU A 59 3.57 -0.81 3.94
C GLU A 59 2.36 -0.71 4.89
N ILE A 60 1.36 0.11 4.53
CA ILE A 60 0.09 0.28 5.26
C ILE A 60 -0.65 -1.04 5.34
N LEU A 61 -0.80 -1.76 4.22
CA LEU A 61 -1.54 -3.02 4.19
C LEU A 61 -0.82 -4.13 4.94
N HIS A 62 0.52 -4.13 4.93
CA HIS A 62 1.31 -5.03 5.76
C HIS A 62 1.13 -4.73 7.25
N HIS A 63 1.24 -3.46 7.66
CA HIS A 63 1.02 -3.04 9.04
C HIS A 63 -0.41 -3.39 9.51
N ALA A 64 -1.42 -3.17 8.66
CA ALA A 64 -2.81 -3.51 8.94
C ALA A 64 -3.12 -5.02 8.87
N ARG A 65 -2.16 -5.85 8.40
CA ARG A 65 -2.34 -7.29 8.15
C ARG A 65 -3.55 -7.57 7.25
N LEU A 66 -3.73 -6.77 6.21
CA LEU A 66 -4.81 -6.89 5.25
C LEU A 66 -4.29 -7.29 3.88
N SER A 67 -5.02 -8.17 3.21
CA SER A 67 -4.68 -8.57 1.84
C SER A 67 -4.82 -7.37 0.89
N PRO A 68 -3.84 -7.14 -0.02
CA PRO A 68 -3.97 -6.10 -1.04
C PRO A 68 -5.15 -6.30 -1.99
N LEU A 69 -5.65 -7.54 -2.12
CA LEU A 69 -6.80 -7.89 -2.94
C LEU A 69 -8.12 -7.98 -2.16
N HIS A 70 -8.12 -7.69 -0.85
CA HIS A 70 -9.37 -7.64 -0.10
C HIS A 70 -10.27 -6.53 -0.67
N LEU A 71 -11.57 -6.78 -0.77
CA LEU A 71 -12.51 -5.85 -1.40
C LEU A 71 -13.02 -4.83 -0.38
N THR A 72 -13.02 -3.55 -0.73
CA THR A 72 -13.41 -2.43 0.14
C THR A 72 -14.77 -2.62 0.80
N GLN A 73 -15.77 -3.13 0.07
CA GLN A 73 -17.11 -3.37 0.58
C GLN A 73 -17.22 -4.58 1.52
N LYS A 74 -16.20 -5.46 1.55
CA LYS A 74 -16.16 -6.66 2.38
C LYS A 74 -15.45 -6.48 3.72
N LEU A 75 -14.78 -5.33 3.95
CA LEU A 75 -14.17 -5.07 5.25
C LEU A 75 -15.24 -4.99 6.33
N THR A 76 -14.90 -5.50 7.51
CA THR A 76 -15.62 -5.27 8.76
C THR A 76 -15.29 -3.88 9.34
N GLY A 77 -16.09 -3.39 10.29
CA GLY A 77 -15.82 -2.11 10.95
C GLY A 77 -14.44 -2.08 11.64
N SER A 78 -14.08 -3.16 12.34
CA SER A 78 -12.79 -3.27 13.02
C SER A 78 -11.60 -3.35 12.05
N GLU A 79 -11.78 -3.92 10.86
CA GLU A 79 -10.75 -3.88 9.82
C GLU A 79 -10.57 -2.48 9.24
N ILE A 80 -11.65 -1.70 9.09
CA ILE A 80 -11.57 -0.29 8.65
C ILE A 80 -10.87 0.55 9.71
N GLU A 81 -11.23 0.41 10.98
CA GLU A 81 -10.55 1.09 12.09
C GLU A 81 -9.06 0.78 12.12
N ARG A 82 -8.70 -0.51 12.02
CA ARG A 82 -7.30 -0.95 11.98
C ARG A 82 -6.56 -0.43 10.75
N LEU A 83 -7.21 -0.41 9.59
CA LEU A 83 -6.63 0.13 8.37
C LEU A 83 -6.37 1.63 8.52
N HIS A 84 -7.35 2.40 9.00
CA HIS A 84 -7.21 3.83 9.20
C HIS A 84 -6.09 4.16 10.19
N ALA A 85 -6.06 3.47 11.34
CA ALA A 85 -4.98 3.61 12.32
C ALA A 85 -3.60 3.28 11.70
N SER A 86 -3.52 2.22 10.89
CA SER A 86 -2.28 1.84 10.20
C SER A 86 -1.81 2.88 9.19
N ILE A 87 -2.74 3.55 8.49
CA ILE A 87 -2.40 4.67 7.60
C ILE A 87 -1.72 5.77 8.42
N LEU A 88 -2.34 6.20 9.52
CA LEU A 88 -1.82 7.28 10.35
C LEU A 88 -0.44 6.92 10.92
N THR A 89 -0.26 5.71 11.45
CA THR A 89 1.02 5.24 11.99
C THR A 89 2.11 5.24 10.92
N VAL A 90 1.90 4.52 9.81
CA VAL A 90 2.93 4.33 8.78
C VAL A 90 3.31 5.67 8.14
N MET A 91 2.33 6.53 7.83
CA MET A 91 2.61 7.82 7.23
C MET A 91 3.35 8.75 8.19
N ASN A 92 2.99 8.78 9.48
CA ASN A 92 3.71 9.60 10.47
C ASN A 92 5.15 9.12 10.70
N ASP A 93 5.37 7.81 10.75
CA ASP A 93 6.70 7.22 10.90
C ASP A 93 7.60 7.64 9.73
N TRP A 94 7.10 7.51 8.50
CA TRP A 94 7.86 7.90 7.32
C TRP A 94 8.05 9.42 7.22
N MET A 95 7.03 10.23 7.51
CA MET A 95 7.22 11.69 7.56
C MET A 95 8.30 12.09 8.56
N THR A 96 8.34 11.45 9.73
CA THR A 96 9.35 11.73 10.77
C THR A 96 10.74 11.36 10.29
N ARG A 97 10.92 10.17 9.72
CA ARG A 97 12.20 9.71 9.14
C ARG A 97 12.68 10.65 8.04
N LEU A 98 11.81 10.97 7.08
CA LEU A 98 12.17 11.80 5.93
C LEU A 98 12.51 13.24 6.33
N ARG A 99 11.82 13.80 7.33
CA ARG A 99 12.17 15.12 7.88
C ARG A 99 13.53 15.11 8.57
N ALA A 100 13.85 14.04 9.29
CA ALA A 100 15.16 13.88 9.92
C ALA A 100 16.27 13.72 8.87
N GLU A 101 16.06 12.90 7.83
CA GLU A 101 16.98 12.75 6.70
C GLU A 101 17.25 14.08 5.98
N ALA A 102 16.21 14.89 5.79
CA ALA A 102 16.34 16.20 5.14
C ALA A 102 17.02 17.27 6.01
N ALA A 103 17.13 17.06 7.33
CA ALA A 103 17.80 17.97 8.27
C ALA A 103 17.40 19.46 8.13
N ASN A 104 16.11 19.74 7.94
CA ASN A 104 15.54 21.07 7.66
C ASN A 104 15.89 21.69 6.28
N GLY A 105 16.57 20.95 5.42
CA GLY A 105 16.78 21.28 4.01
C GLY A 105 15.66 20.77 3.09
N PHE A 106 15.80 21.02 1.79
CA PHE A 106 14.94 20.41 0.78
C PHE A 106 15.38 18.96 0.55
N PRO A 107 14.47 17.97 0.55
CA PRO A 107 14.84 16.58 0.35
C PRO A 107 15.37 16.36 -1.07
N GLU A 108 16.63 15.96 -1.17
CA GLU A 108 17.26 15.51 -2.42
C GLU A 108 17.17 13.98 -2.56
N GLY A 109 17.25 13.45 -3.79
CA GLY A 109 17.27 12.00 -4.01
C GLY A 109 15.96 11.27 -3.64
N VAL A 110 14.80 11.93 -3.80
CA VAL A 110 13.49 11.32 -3.47
C VAL A 110 13.27 10.06 -4.31
N THR A 111 13.18 8.92 -3.62
CA THR A 111 12.96 7.61 -4.22
C THR A 111 11.79 6.88 -3.55
N ALA A 112 11.12 6.01 -4.32
CA ALA A 112 10.10 5.10 -3.83
C ALA A 112 10.67 3.86 -3.14
N PHE A 113 11.98 3.61 -3.29
CA PHE A 113 12.69 2.48 -2.67
C PHE A 113 13.60 3.01 -1.58
N ARG A 114 13.30 2.66 -0.33
CA ARG A 114 14.04 3.15 0.83
C ARG A 114 14.42 2.02 1.76
N ASP A 115 15.60 2.14 2.36
CA ASP A 115 15.99 1.30 3.47
C ASP A 115 15.00 1.46 4.63
N GLY A 116 14.67 0.35 5.30
CA GLY A 116 13.69 0.34 6.39
C GLY A 116 12.23 0.14 5.97
N MET A 117 11.93 -0.01 4.67
CA MET A 117 10.63 -0.55 4.23
C MET A 117 10.48 -2.00 4.69
N ALA A 118 9.27 -2.41 5.09
CA ALA A 118 8.98 -3.74 5.58
C ALA A 118 8.74 -4.73 4.43
N VAL A 119 8.03 -4.29 3.38
CA VAL A 119 7.60 -5.16 2.28
C VAL A 119 7.86 -4.56 0.91
N HIS A 120 7.72 -3.24 0.73
CA HIS A 120 7.84 -2.62 -0.60
C HIS A 120 9.26 -2.76 -1.16
N GLY A 121 9.38 -3.27 -2.38
CA GLY A 121 10.66 -3.55 -3.02
C GLY A 121 11.45 -4.69 -2.37
N ARG A 122 10.85 -5.47 -1.47
CA ARG A 122 11.53 -6.50 -0.68
C ARG A 122 11.17 -7.93 -1.07
N PHE A 123 10.70 -8.17 -2.29
CA PHE A 123 10.43 -9.52 -2.79
C PHE A 123 11.59 -10.50 -2.51
N GLY A 124 11.26 -11.67 -1.96
CA GLY A 124 12.21 -12.71 -1.55
C GLY A 124 12.99 -12.44 -0.26
N LYS A 125 12.91 -11.23 0.31
CA LYS A 125 13.53 -10.93 1.63
C LYS A 125 12.62 -11.40 2.77
N PRO A 126 13.17 -11.68 3.96
CA PRO A 126 12.36 -12.09 5.10
C PRO A 126 11.45 -10.97 5.58
N CYS A 127 10.19 -11.30 5.86
CA CYS A 127 9.24 -10.43 6.52
C CYS A 127 9.75 -10.06 7.92
N PRO A 128 9.74 -8.78 8.33
CA PRO A 128 10.21 -8.38 9.66
C PRO A 128 9.32 -8.86 10.81
N VAL A 129 8.11 -9.36 10.53
CA VAL A 129 7.17 -9.85 11.54
C VAL A 129 7.23 -11.37 11.70
N CYS A 130 7.27 -12.13 10.60
CA CYS A 130 7.14 -13.58 10.64
C CYS A 130 8.25 -14.34 9.89
N ALA A 131 9.29 -13.65 9.43
CA ALA A 131 10.43 -14.18 8.67
C ALA A 131 10.14 -14.79 7.29
N ALA A 132 8.88 -15.13 6.96
CA ALA A 132 8.50 -15.66 5.66
C ALA A 132 8.94 -14.75 4.49
N PRO A 133 9.31 -15.31 3.34
CA PRO A 133 9.76 -14.52 2.20
C PRO A 133 8.62 -13.64 1.68
N ILE A 134 8.90 -12.35 1.53
CA ILE A 134 7.96 -11.39 0.94
C ILE A 134 7.63 -11.79 -0.49
N GLN A 135 6.35 -11.81 -0.79
CA GLN A 135 5.81 -12.15 -2.09
C GLN A 135 5.49 -10.90 -2.90
N ARG A 136 5.27 -11.07 -4.20
CA ARG A 136 4.87 -9.97 -5.08
C ARG A 136 3.74 -10.37 -6.01
N ILE A 137 2.98 -9.36 -6.44
CA ILE A 137 2.05 -9.44 -7.55
C ILE A 137 2.43 -8.35 -8.53
N ARG A 138 2.76 -8.72 -9.77
CA ARG A 138 2.97 -7.77 -10.85
C ARG A 138 1.75 -7.67 -11.76
N TYR A 139 1.35 -6.43 -12.04
CA TYR A 139 0.34 -6.08 -13.01
C TYR A 139 0.88 -4.98 -13.92
N ALA A 140 1.22 -5.33 -15.16
CA ALA A 140 1.87 -4.43 -16.10
C ALA A 140 3.08 -3.73 -15.46
N THR A 141 3.02 -2.40 -15.29
CA THR A 141 4.09 -1.59 -14.69
C THR A 141 3.99 -1.46 -13.16
N ASN A 142 2.90 -1.94 -12.55
CA ASN A 142 2.70 -1.84 -11.10
C ASN A 142 3.06 -3.14 -10.39
N GLU A 143 3.75 -3.01 -9.27
CA GLU A 143 4.11 -4.10 -8.38
C GLU A 143 3.53 -3.83 -6.99
N CYS A 144 2.99 -4.88 -6.36
CA CYS A 144 2.56 -4.89 -4.98
C CYS A 144 3.33 -5.97 -4.23
N ASN A 145 4.06 -5.58 -3.19
CA ASN A 145 4.75 -6.52 -2.32
C ASN A 145 3.96 -6.73 -1.02
N TYR A 146 3.91 -7.98 -0.56
CA TYR A 146 3.12 -8.36 0.61
C TYR A 146 3.68 -9.61 1.28
N CYS A 147 3.35 -9.81 2.56
CA CYS A 147 3.67 -11.04 3.29
C CYS A 147 2.48 -12.01 3.24
N ALA A 148 2.67 -13.18 2.64
CA ALA A 148 1.61 -14.19 2.52
C ALA A 148 1.12 -14.69 3.90
N ARG A 149 2.04 -14.95 4.84
CA ARG A 149 1.65 -15.39 6.19
C ARG A 149 0.85 -14.31 6.94
N CYS A 150 1.33 -13.06 6.93
CA CYS A 150 0.69 -11.99 7.69
C CYS A 150 -0.62 -11.46 7.08
N GLN A 151 -0.76 -11.46 5.74
CA GLN A 151 -1.86 -10.75 5.08
C GLN A 151 -2.89 -11.67 4.40
N THR A 152 -2.56 -12.94 4.17
CA THR A 152 -3.41 -13.88 3.42
C THR A 152 -3.47 -15.27 4.03
N GLY A 153 -3.00 -15.44 5.27
CA GLY A 153 -3.02 -16.73 5.97
C GLY A 153 -2.16 -17.80 5.30
N GLY A 154 -1.07 -17.38 4.63
CA GLY A 154 -0.16 -18.28 3.90
C GLY A 154 -0.50 -18.46 2.42
N ARG A 155 -1.66 -18.01 1.95
CA ARG A 155 -2.03 -18.12 0.52
C ARG A 155 -1.20 -17.16 -0.33
N VAL A 156 -0.54 -17.66 -1.36
CA VAL A 156 0.13 -16.83 -2.35
C VAL A 156 -0.86 -16.38 -3.42
N LEU A 157 -0.95 -15.07 -3.59
CA LEU A 157 -1.75 -14.39 -4.59
C LEU A 157 -1.08 -14.53 -5.97
N ALA A 158 -1.88 -14.83 -6.99
CA ALA A 158 -1.39 -15.09 -8.33
C ALA A 158 -0.78 -13.83 -8.96
N ASP A 159 0.52 -13.88 -9.23
CA ASP A 159 1.21 -12.96 -10.12
C ASP A 159 0.80 -13.29 -11.57
N ARG A 160 0.25 -12.34 -12.34
CA ARG A 160 -0.26 -12.62 -13.70
C ARG A 160 0.82 -13.12 -14.66
N ALA A 161 2.05 -12.64 -14.53
CA ALA A 161 3.13 -13.04 -15.40
C ALA A 161 3.62 -14.45 -15.03
N LEU A 162 3.90 -14.67 -13.74
CA LEU A 162 4.43 -15.95 -13.29
C LEU A 162 3.38 -17.06 -13.31
N SER A 163 2.14 -16.78 -12.92
CA SER A 163 1.05 -17.77 -13.00
C SER A 163 0.75 -18.19 -14.44
N ARG A 164 0.91 -17.29 -15.42
CA ARG A 164 0.79 -17.63 -16.84
C ARG A 164 1.95 -18.50 -17.32
N LEU A 165 3.16 -18.27 -16.80
CA LEU A 165 4.35 -19.04 -17.16
C LEU A 165 4.32 -20.44 -16.53
N LEU A 166 3.99 -20.56 -15.25
CA LEU A 166 4.00 -21.81 -14.49
C LEU A 166 2.68 -22.60 -14.65
N GLY A 167 1.58 -21.95 -14.98
CA GLY A 167 0.29 -22.61 -15.20
C GLY A 167 -0.15 -23.45 -13.96
N PRO A 168 -0.37 -24.77 -14.12
CA PRO A 168 -0.71 -25.67 -13.01
C PRO A 168 0.31 -25.70 -11.88
N ASP A 169 1.59 -25.47 -12.19
CA ASP A 169 2.71 -25.57 -11.25
C ASP A 169 2.91 -24.29 -10.42
N PHE A 170 2.04 -23.29 -10.59
CA PHE A 170 2.11 -22.05 -9.80
C PHE A 170 1.86 -22.35 -8.31
N PRO A 171 2.78 -22.01 -7.38
CA PRO A 171 2.62 -22.37 -6.00
C PRO A 171 1.60 -21.46 -5.30
N ARG A 172 0.57 -22.07 -4.71
CA ARG A 172 -0.60 -21.38 -4.14
C ARG A 172 -0.49 -21.13 -2.64
N SER A 173 0.48 -21.74 -1.96
CA SER A 173 0.79 -21.55 -0.55
C SER A 173 2.26 -21.16 -0.40
N ILE A 174 2.58 -20.47 0.69
CA ILE A 174 3.95 -20.01 0.96
C ILE A 174 4.90 -21.19 1.22
N GLU A 175 4.40 -22.29 1.76
CA GLU A 175 5.17 -23.52 1.98
C GLU A 175 5.65 -24.10 0.64
N ALA A 176 4.77 -24.14 -0.38
CA ALA A 176 5.13 -24.61 -1.72
C ALA A 176 6.06 -23.66 -2.48
N TRP A 177 6.34 -22.48 -1.92
CA TRP A 177 7.34 -21.54 -2.44
C TRP A 177 8.71 -21.70 -1.79
N GLU A 178 8.79 -22.42 -0.67
CA GLU A 178 10.02 -22.67 0.09
C GLU A 178 10.72 -23.97 -0.36
N ASP A 179 9.99 -24.87 -1.05
CA ASP A 179 10.46 -26.11 -1.68
C ASP A 179 11.02 -25.90 -3.11
#